data_AF-A0A653DIF2-F1
#
_entry.id   AF-A0A653DIF2-F1
#
_cell.length_a   1.000
_cell.length_b   1.000
_cell.length_c   1.000
_cell.angle_alpha   90.00
_cell.angle_beta   90.00
_cell.angle_gamma   90.00
#
_symmetry.space_group_name_H-M   'P 1'
#
loop_
_entity.id
_entity.type
_entity.pdbx_description
1 polymer ?
#
loop_
_entity_poly.entity_id
_entity_poly.type
_entity_poly.pdbx_seq_one_letter_code
_entity_poly.pdbx_strand_id
1 'polypeptide(L)'
;MVDRVGNKIDFWCQHGPEECYGNMIHACALDSNPPKTALEFISCCEGQENRTSDETFQKCAKEVGIKFEDLIHCSKTKGTVLQLENAKKSDNVDYGWVPYITFNDKDDKYVSSDAEEHFKDVVCKLFADKPPKGCLPPMNKTNVRKA
;
A
#
# COMPACT_ATOMS: atom_id res chain seq x y z
N MET A 1 -6.81 -12.76 3.46
CA MET A 1 -7.56 -13.96 3.04
C MET A 1 -8.86 -13.97 3.80
N VAL A 2 -9.99 -14.07 3.11
CA VAL A 2 -11.33 -13.91 3.72
C VAL A 2 -11.81 -15.25 4.24
N ASP A 3 -12.05 -15.34 5.54
CA ASP A 3 -12.64 -16.52 6.17
C ASP A 3 -14.13 -16.31 6.37
N ARG A 4 -14.94 -17.32 6.03
CA ARG A 4 -16.38 -17.29 6.28
C ARG A 4 -16.72 -18.23 7.42
N VAL A 5 -16.98 -17.67 8.61
CA VAL A 5 -17.42 -18.42 9.78
C VAL A 5 -18.94 -18.27 9.91
N GLY A 6 -19.68 -19.20 9.29
CA GLY A 6 -21.14 -19.15 9.20
C GLY A 6 -21.61 -17.95 8.37
N ASN A 7 -22.46 -17.09 8.95
CA ASN A 7 -22.94 -15.86 8.31
C ASN A 7 -22.04 -14.65 8.58
N LYS A 8 -20.92 -14.83 9.31
CA LYS A 8 -19.96 -13.76 9.59
C LYS A 8 -18.78 -13.84 8.64
N ILE A 9 -18.33 -12.67 8.21
CA ILE A 9 -17.10 -12.49 7.45
C ILE A 9 -16.00 -12.19 8.46
N ASP A 10 -14.95 -12.98 8.40
CA ASP A 10 -13.74 -12.83 9.18
C ASP A 10 -12.53 -12.73 8.24
N PHE A 11 -11.38 -12.32 8.76
CA PHE A 11 -10.16 -12.20 7.99
C PHE A 11 -9.04 -13.00 8.62
N TRP A 12 -8.37 -13.77 7.79
CA TRP A 12 -7.11 -14.41 8.11
C TRP A 12 -5.95 -13.63 7.49
N CYS A 13 -4.94 -13.38 8.31
CA CYS A 13 -3.70 -12.69 7.96
C CYS A 13 -2.49 -13.51 8.43
N GLN A 14 -1.41 -13.48 7.65
CA GLN A 14 -0.19 -14.27 7.86
C GLN A 14 0.44 -14.02 9.24
N HIS A 15 0.38 -12.78 9.72
CA HIS A 15 0.95 -12.34 10.98
C HIS A 15 -0.12 -12.22 12.08
N GLY A 16 -1.26 -12.91 11.92
CA GLY A 16 -2.30 -13.02 12.94
C GLY A 16 -3.31 -11.86 12.94
N PRO A 17 -4.20 -11.81 13.95
CA PRO A 17 -5.33 -10.87 13.98
C PRO A 17 -4.90 -9.40 14.07
N GLU A 18 -3.73 -9.12 14.64
CA GLU A 18 -3.20 -7.75 14.74
C GLU A 18 -2.89 -7.15 13.35
N GLU A 19 -2.37 -7.95 12.42
CA GLU A 19 -2.17 -7.52 11.03
C GLU A 19 -3.51 -7.26 10.34
N CYS A 20 -4.51 -8.11 10.57
CA CYS A 20 -5.85 -7.89 10.03
C CYS A 20 -6.48 -6.60 10.58
N TYR A 21 -6.29 -6.32 11.86
CA TYR A 21 -6.73 -5.07 12.48
C TYR A 21 -6.00 -3.87 11.89
N GLY A 22 -4.67 -3.92 11.76
CA GLY A 22 -3.88 -2.84 11.15
C GLY A 22 -4.27 -2.57 9.70
N ASN A 23 -4.49 -3.61 8.90
CA ASN A 23 -5.00 -3.49 7.53
C ASN A 23 -6.34 -2.77 7.48
N MET A 24 -7.23 -3.04 8.45
CA MET A 24 -8.52 -2.39 8.56
C MET A 24 -8.40 -0.90 8.92
N ILE A 25 -7.50 -0.55 9.84
CA ILE A 25 -7.23 0.85 10.22
C ILE A 25 -6.61 1.62 9.05
N HIS A 26 -5.66 1.04 8.33
CA HIS A 26 -5.07 1.64 7.12
C HIS A 26 -6.11 1.83 6.01
N ALA A 27 -7.01 0.86 5.81
CA ALA A 27 -8.12 1.00 4.86
C ALA A 27 -9.07 2.15 5.25
N CYS A 28 -9.36 2.30 6.54
CA CYS A 28 -10.16 3.41 7.05
C CYS A 28 -9.48 4.78 6.88
N ALA A 29 -8.16 4.85 7.06
CA ALA A 29 -7.41 6.08 6.79
C ALA A 29 -7.52 6.48 5.32
N LEU A 30 -7.42 5.53 4.39
CA LEU A 30 -7.58 5.74 2.95
C LEU A 30 -9.02 6.12 2.54
N ASP A 31 -10.06 5.58 3.20
CA ASP A 31 -11.47 5.92 2.93
C ASP A 31 -11.84 7.34 3.37
N SER A 32 -11.32 7.77 4.52
CA SER A 32 -11.80 8.97 5.21
C SER A 32 -10.90 10.21 5.05
N ASN A 33 -9.72 10.09 4.45
CA ASN A 33 -8.74 11.18 4.35
C ASN A 33 -8.18 11.34 2.93
N PRO A 34 -7.64 12.53 2.59
CA PRO A 34 -6.93 12.71 1.33
C PRO A 34 -5.78 11.70 1.18
N PRO A 35 -5.51 11.18 -0.04
CA PRO A 35 -4.51 10.14 -0.25
C PRO A 35 -3.12 10.47 0.32
N LYS A 36 -2.69 11.74 0.22
CA LYS A 36 -1.42 12.19 0.78
C LYS A 36 -1.38 12.00 2.31
N THR A 37 -2.38 12.49 3.02
CA THR A 37 -2.47 12.41 4.48
C THR A 37 -2.58 10.96 4.95
N ALA A 38 -3.37 10.14 4.26
CA ALA A 38 -3.49 8.72 4.56
C ALA A 38 -2.17 7.97 4.35
N LEU A 39 -1.42 8.27 3.28
CA LEU A 39 -0.10 7.67 3.03
C LEU A 39 0.94 8.12 4.05
N GLU A 40 0.93 9.38 4.47
CA GLU A 40 1.81 9.88 5.56
C GLU A 40 1.50 9.16 6.88
N PHE A 41 0.22 8.92 7.19
CA PHE A 41 -0.19 8.13 8.35
C PHE A 41 0.32 6.68 8.28
N ILE A 42 0.07 5.99 7.16
CA ILE A 42 0.50 4.60 6.95
C ILE A 42 2.03 4.49 7.03
N SER A 43 2.74 5.41 6.39
CA SER A 43 4.21 5.44 6.41
C SER A 43 4.76 5.65 7.82
N CYS A 44 4.11 6.47 8.65
CA CYS A 44 4.49 6.62 10.05
C CYS A 44 4.31 5.31 10.82
N CYS A 45 3.16 4.64 10.64
CA CYS A 45 2.83 3.39 11.36
C CYS A 45 3.79 2.25 11.01
N GLU A 46 3.99 2.00 9.70
CA GLU A 46 4.91 0.97 9.21
C GLU A 46 6.38 1.23 9.58
N GLY A 47 6.73 2.48 9.93
CA GLY A 47 8.04 2.85 10.43
C GLY A 47 8.24 2.63 11.95
N GLN A 48 7.21 2.21 12.70
CA GLN A 48 7.33 1.92 14.13
C GLN A 48 7.61 0.43 14.39
N GLU A 49 8.23 0.12 15.53
CA GLU A 49 8.44 -1.27 15.97
C GLU A 49 7.12 -2.03 16.17
N ASN A 50 6.14 -1.39 16.81
CA ASN A 50 4.81 -1.95 17.03
C ASN A 50 3.77 -1.33 16.09
N ARG A 51 3.94 -1.61 14.78
CA ARG A 51 3.20 -0.98 13.68
C ARG A 51 1.66 -1.12 13.72
N THR A 52 1.12 -2.09 14.45
CA THR A 52 -0.34 -2.34 14.52
C THR A 52 -0.98 -2.01 15.87
N SER A 53 -0.30 -1.31 16.77
CA SER A 53 -0.88 -0.94 18.07
C SER A 53 -1.69 0.36 18.01
N ASP A 54 -2.71 0.46 18.86
CA ASP A 54 -3.48 1.69 19.06
C ASP A 54 -2.59 2.87 19.50
N GLU A 55 -1.51 2.61 20.25
CA GLU A 55 -0.52 3.64 20.61
C GLU A 55 0.18 4.22 19.38
N THR A 56 0.65 3.34 18.48
CA THR A 56 1.26 3.74 17.20
C THR A 56 0.25 4.48 16.34
N PHE A 57 -0.97 3.97 16.20
CA PHE A 57 -2.01 4.62 15.41
C PHE A 57 -2.36 6.00 15.96
N GLN A 58 -2.53 6.14 17.28
CA GLN A 58 -2.85 7.43 17.89
C GLN A 58 -1.71 8.43 17.70
N LYS A 59 -0.46 7.99 17.88
CA LYS A 59 0.74 8.81 17.64
C LYS A 59 0.77 9.31 16.20
N CYS A 60 0.71 8.40 15.23
CA CYS A 60 0.82 8.73 13.81
C CYS A 60 -0.38 9.54 13.31
N ALA A 61 -1.60 9.25 13.79
CA ALA A 61 -2.79 10.03 13.46
C ALA A 61 -2.62 11.49 13.92
N LYS A 62 -2.09 11.70 15.14
CA LYS A 62 -1.80 13.04 15.65
C LYS A 62 -0.76 13.78 14.79
N GLU A 63 0.28 13.11 14.31
CA GLU A 63 1.32 13.72 13.48
C GLU A 63 0.79 14.28 12.16
N VAL A 64 -0.21 13.61 11.57
CA VAL A 64 -0.78 14.01 10.27
C VAL A 64 -2.13 14.72 10.38
N GLY A 65 -2.61 14.98 11.60
CA GLY A 65 -3.88 15.68 11.84
C GLY A 65 -5.14 14.84 11.60
N ILE A 66 -5.03 13.51 11.67
CA ILE A 66 -6.17 12.59 11.67
C ILE A 66 -6.69 12.42 13.10
N LYS A 67 -8.01 12.40 13.28
CA LYS A 67 -8.63 12.02 14.56
C LYS A 67 -8.64 10.50 14.67
N PHE A 68 -7.92 9.96 15.64
CA PHE A 68 -7.81 8.52 15.84
C PHE A 68 -9.18 7.86 16.10
N GLU A 69 -10.08 8.57 16.79
CA GLU A 69 -11.44 8.10 17.08
C GLU A 69 -12.27 7.88 15.82
N ASP A 70 -12.04 8.66 14.76
CA ASP A 70 -12.72 8.50 13.47
C ASP A 70 -12.26 7.20 12.78
N LEU A 71 -10.98 6.83 12.92
CA LEU A 71 -10.45 5.55 12.41
C LEU A 71 -11.06 4.36 13.16
N ILE A 72 -11.15 4.44 14.49
CA ILE A 72 -11.79 3.41 15.33
C ILE A 72 -13.30 3.31 15.03
N HIS A 73 -13.96 4.43 14.78
CA HIS A 73 -15.36 4.42 14.39
C HIS A 73 -15.55 3.75 13.02
N CYS A 74 -14.69 4.09 12.05
CA CYS A 74 -14.69 3.48 10.73
C CYS A 74 -14.43 1.97 10.79
N SER A 75 -13.46 1.50 11.57
CA SER A 75 -13.14 0.06 11.64
C SER A 75 -14.34 -0.77 12.11
N LYS A 76 -15.16 -0.21 13.01
CA LYS A 76 -16.38 -0.85 13.52
C LYS A 76 -17.59 -0.76 12.58
N THR A 77 -17.64 0.23 11.69
CA THR A 77 -18.83 0.54 10.87
C THR A 77 -18.66 0.16 9.40
N LYS A 78 -17.49 0.44 8.83
CA LYS A 78 -17.15 0.20 7.41
C LYS A 78 -15.98 -0.77 7.23
N GLY A 79 -15.20 -1.03 8.26
CA GLY A 79 -13.92 -1.77 8.17
C GLY A 79 -14.02 -3.11 7.43
N THR A 80 -15.02 -3.93 7.75
CA THR A 80 -15.26 -5.20 7.04
C THR A 80 -15.52 -5.01 5.55
N VAL A 81 -16.31 -4.00 5.16
CA VAL A 81 -16.63 -3.74 3.76
C VAL A 81 -15.37 -3.28 3.01
N LEU A 82 -14.62 -2.34 3.58
CA LEU A 82 -13.38 -1.84 2.99
C LEU A 82 -12.34 -2.94 2.81
N GLN A 83 -12.17 -3.80 3.81
CA GLN A 83 -11.20 -4.89 3.74
C GLN A 83 -11.62 -5.98 2.76
N LEU A 84 -12.93 -6.24 2.59
CA LEU A 84 -13.44 -7.11 1.52
C LEU A 84 -13.20 -6.53 0.12
N GLU A 85 -13.40 -5.22 -0.06
CA GLU A 85 -13.13 -4.55 -1.33
C GLU A 85 -11.65 -4.63 -1.68
N ASN A 86 -10.77 -4.44 -0.68
CA ASN A 86 -9.33 -4.60 -0.88
C ASN A 86 -8.95 -6.05 -1.17
N ALA A 87 -9.56 -7.04 -0.48
CA ALA A 87 -9.35 -8.45 -0.80
C ALA A 87 -9.74 -8.77 -2.25
N LYS A 88 -10.90 -8.29 -2.73
CA LYS A 88 -11.32 -8.45 -4.13
C LYS A 88 -10.36 -7.81 -5.13
N LYS A 89 -9.77 -6.64 -4.79
CA LYS A 89 -8.75 -5.99 -5.63
C LYS A 89 -7.48 -6.83 -5.69
N SER A 90 -7.04 -7.36 -4.55
CA SER A 90 -5.89 -8.25 -4.46
C SER A 90 -6.11 -9.56 -5.21
N ASP A 91 -7.29 -10.18 -5.12
CA ASP A 91 -7.63 -11.43 -5.82
C ASP A 91 -7.60 -11.31 -7.36
N ASN A 92 -7.66 -10.08 -7.90
CA ASN A 92 -7.54 -9.82 -9.34
C ASN A 92 -6.08 -9.72 -9.83
N VAL A 93 -5.12 -9.87 -8.91
CA VAL A 93 -3.68 -9.84 -9.20
C VAL A 93 -3.10 -11.19 -8.78
N ASP A 94 -2.34 -11.85 -9.65
CA ASP A 94 -1.67 -13.13 -9.34
C ASP A 94 -0.36 -12.86 -8.58
N TYR A 95 -0.48 -12.25 -7.40
CA TYR A 95 0.67 -11.92 -6.57
C TYR A 95 1.20 -13.19 -5.89
N GLY A 96 2.45 -13.57 -6.20
CA GLY A 96 3.12 -14.70 -5.56
C GLY A 96 3.78 -14.38 -4.21
N TRP A 97 3.91 -13.09 -3.88
CA TRP A 97 4.51 -12.57 -2.65
C TRP A 97 4.03 -11.14 -2.37
N VAL A 98 4.38 -10.62 -1.20
CA VAL A 98 4.22 -9.19 -0.86
C VAL A 98 5.58 -8.61 -0.41
N PRO A 99 5.89 -7.34 -0.73
CA PRO A 99 5.06 -6.37 -1.48
C PRO A 99 4.95 -6.73 -2.98
N TYR A 100 3.83 -6.36 -3.61
CA TYR A 100 3.58 -6.54 -5.04
C TYR A 100 3.18 -5.21 -5.69
N ILE A 101 3.90 -4.79 -6.74
CA ILE A 101 3.82 -3.46 -7.34
C ILE A 101 3.40 -3.60 -8.80
N THR A 102 2.26 -3.04 -9.15
CA THR A 102 1.76 -3.00 -10.53
C THR A 102 1.97 -1.62 -11.15
N PHE A 103 2.15 -1.59 -12.48
CA PHE A 103 2.28 -0.36 -13.26
C PHE A 103 1.29 -0.38 -14.42
N ASN A 104 0.53 0.70 -14.59
CA ASN A 104 -0.47 0.83 -15.66
C ASN A 104 -1.43 -0.38 -15.73
N ASP A 105 -1.91 -0.82 -14.57
CA ASP A 105 -2.82 -1.96 -14.39
C ASP A 105 -2.29 -3.31 -14.91
N LYS A 106 -0.97 -3.42 -15.12
CA LYS A 106 -0.34 -4.67 -15.55
C LYS A 106 0.18 -5.47 -14.37
N ASP A 107 -0.26 -6.72 -14.34
CA ASP A 107 0.27 -7.77 -13.50
C ASP A 107 1.55 -8.35 -14.14
N ASP A 108 2.69 -7.80 -13.75
CA ASP A 108 4.02 -8.21 -14.25
C ASP A 108 4.97 -8.44 -13.07
N LYS A 109 5.12 -9.71 -12.71
CA LYS A 109 5.95 -10.15 -11.58
C LYS A 109 7.42 -9.78 -11.71
N TYR A 110 7.95 -9.67 -12.93
CA TYR A 110 9.35 -9.29 -13.14
C TYR A 110 9.54 -7.79 -12.93
N VAL A 111 8.59 -6.99 -13.41
CA VAL A 111 8.57 -5.54 -13.14
C VAL A 111 8.34 -5.28 -11.65
N SER A 112 7.45 -6.03 -10.99
CA SER A 112 7.22 -5.93 -9.54
C SER A 112 8.51 -6.21 -8.75
N SER A 113 9.21 -7.31 -9.09
CA SER A 113 10.47 -7.68 -8.45
C SER A 113 11.56 -6.62 -8.64
N ASP A 114 11.71 -6.08 -9.85
CA ASP A 114 12.68 -5.00 -10.13
C ASP A 114 12.30 -3.71 -9.37
N ALA A 115 11.00 -3.42 -9.28
CA ALA A 115 10.51 -2.22 -8.60
C ALA A 115 10.64 -2.26 -7.08
N GLU A 116 10.72 -3.44 -6.47
CA GLU A 116 10.91 -3.59 -5.03
C GLU A 116 12.26 -3.01 -4.58
N GLU A 117 13.32 -3.22 -5.35
CA GLU A 117 14.66 -2.69 -5.06
C GLU A 117 14.98 -1.39 -5.81
N HIS A 118 14.38 -1.20 -7.00
CA HIS A 118 14.73 -0.14 -7.94
C HIS A 118 13.52 0.66 -8.43
N PHE A 119 12.54 0.91 -7.53
CA PHE A 119 11.28 1.59 -7.85
C PHE A 119 11.43 2.82 -8.75
N LYS A 120 12.36 3.71 -8.40
CA LYS A 120 12.61 4.94 -9.15
C LYS A 120 13.06 4.67 -10.59
N ASP A 121 13.96 3.71 -10.80
CA ASP A 121 14.50 3.40 -12.12
C ASP A 121 13.44 2.73 -12.99
N VAL A 122 12.63 1.83 -12.41
CA VAL A 122 11.46 1.23 -13.06
C VAL A 122 10.46 2.30 -13.50
N VAL A 123 10.09 3.23 -12.61
CA VAL A 123 9.22 4.37 -12.95
C VAL A 123 9.84 5.17 -14.10
N CYS A 124 11.11 5.55 -14.02
CA CYS A 124 11.72 6.37 -15.06
C CYS A 124 11.80 5.66 -16.42
N LYS A 125 11.99 4.34 -16.42
CA LYS A 125 11.98 3.51 -17.63
C LYS A 125 10.58 3.37 -18.23
N LEU A 126 9.56 3.10 -17.41
CA LEU A 126 8.19 2.87 -17.88
C LEU A 126 7.49 4.16 -18.33
N PHE A 127 7.86 5.31 -17.78
CA PHE A 127 7.30 6.61 -18.11
C PHE A 127 8.23 7.46 -18.98
N ALA A 128 9.14 6.84 -19.75
CA ALA A 128 10.16 7.54 -20.53
C ALA A 128 9.60 8.55 -21.56
N ASP A 129 8.38 8.34 -22.07
CA ASP A 129 7.71 9.27 -22.99
C ASP A 129 7.26 10.57 -22.30
N LYS A 130 7.04 10.53 -20.98
CA LYS A 130 6.68 11.69 -20.15
C LYS A 130 7.25 11.50 -18.74
N PRO A 131 8.58 11.64 -18.56
CA PRO A 131 9.22 11.24 -17.32
C PRO A 131 8.82 12.16 -16.16
N PRO A 132 8.55 11.61 -14.97
CA PRO A 132 8.42 12.42 -13.75
C PRO A 132 9.65 13.30 -13.52
N LYS A 133 9.47 14.47 -12.89
CA LYS A 133 10.56 15.43 -12.62
C LYS A 133 11.75 14.83 -11.88
N GLY A 134 11.52 13.81 -11.04
CA GLY A 134 12.56 13.14 -10.26
C GLY A 134 13.43 12.18 -11.07
N CYS A 135 13.06 11.87 -12.31
CA CYS A 135 13.89 11.07 -13.21
C CYS A 135 15.12 11.88 -13.64
N LEU A 136 16.28 11.23 -13.59
CA LEU A 136 17.48 11.79 -14.19
C LEU A 136 17.16 12.07 -15.67
N PRO A 137 17.72 13.15 -16.27
CA PRO A 137 17.62 13.33 -17.71
C PRO A 137 18.07 12.02 -18.38
N PRO A 138 17.36 11.56 -19.43
CA PRO A 138 17.64 10.27 -20.05
C PRO A 138 19.14 10.17 -20.28
N MET A 139 19.79 9.12 -19.73
CA MET A 139 21.22 8.94 -19.89
C MET A 139 21.53 9.08 -21.38
N ASN A 140 22.35 10.07 -21.70
CA ASN A 140 22.76 10.39 -23.05
C ASN A 140 23.12 9.10 -23.79
N LYS A 141 22.40 8.78 -24.89
CA LYS A 141 22.75 7.71 -25.82
C LYS A 141 24.00 8.06 -26.64
N THR A 142 25.07 8.48 -25.98
CA THR A 142 26.34 8.85 -26.61
C THR A 142 27.48 8.17 -25.87
N ASN A 143 27.65 6.87 -26.16
CA ASN A 143 28.94 6.26 -26.47
C ASN A 143 28.78 4.79 -26.90
N VAL A 144 27.92 4.54 -27.90
CA VAL A 144 28.16 3.43 -28.82
C VAL A 144 28.80 4.04 -30.06
N ARG A 145 30.10 4.35 -29.97
CA ARG A 145 30.90 4.51 -31.19
C ARG A 145 31.20 3.11 -31.71
N LYS A 146 30.48 2.74 -32.77
CA LYS A 146 30.94 1.78 -33.77
C LYS A 146 32.19 2.38 -34.44
N ALA A 147 33.31 1.68 -34.35
CA ALA A 147 34.44 1.56 -35.29
C ALA A 147 35.68 1.13 -34.50
#